data_AF-A0A5C4J2R9-F1
#
_entry.id   AF-A0A5C4J2R9-F1
#
_cell.length_a   1.000
_cell.length_b   1.000
_cell.length_c   1.000
_cell.angle_alpha   90.00
_cell.angle_beta   90.00
_cell.angle_gamma   90.00
#
_symmetry.space_group_name_H-M   'P 1'
#
loop_
_entity.id
_entity.type
_entity.pdbx_description
1 polymer ?
#
loop_
_entity_poly.entity_id
_entity_poly.type
_entity_poly.pdbx_seq_one_letter_code
_entity_poly.pdbx_strand_id
1 'polypeptide(L)'
;MALHPQTVRFLDVLAAWAALPQGAEPTIEETRARLGSAFPAVRRELPEVRDVAVPGPGGPVPVRLYRPAPPGEGGVPAIVYLHGGGWVLGGLDSVDALCRELAARTGCAVLNVGYRLAPEHPFPAAVDDAWAVVASVAREPGRWGVRPGAVAVAGDSAGGNLAAVVALLARDRGVRLVHQLLVYPVTDMAMDTASWRRYATGYGLDAAALARFMALYRDGADPSDPRLAPLRAPDLAGAAPATVITAECDILRDEAEAYARRLAEAGVPVELRRYDGVVHAFFLLPEIFDAGAEAIDFAVRRLRAAFGERTREGACHGRRTV
;
A
#
# COMPACT_ATOMS: atom_id res chain seq x y z
N MET A 1 8.92 -18.63 -20.03
CA MET A 1 9.98 -18.21 -19.08
C MET A 1 9.79 -19.03 -17.82
N ALA A 2 10.86 -19.60 -17.27
CA ALA A 2 10.76 -20.40 -16.05
C ALA A 2 10.56 -19.48 -14.84
N LEU A 3 9.67 -19.85 -13.92
CA LEU A 3 9.49 -19.15 -12.65
C LEU A 3 10.78 -19.21 -11.82
N HIS A 4 11.03 -18.17 -11.02
CA HIS A 4 12.16 -18.20 -10.09
C HIS A 4 11.99 -19.37 -9.10
N PRO A 5 13.06 -20.08 -8.70
CA PRO A 5 12.93 -21.23 -7.79
C PRO A 5 12.24 -20.90 -6.45
N GLN A 6 12.45 -19.69 -5.91
CA GLN A 6 11.73 -19.23 -4.71
C GLN A 6 10.22 -19.10 -4.97
N THR A 7 9.84 -18.65 -6.17
CA THR A 7 8.44 -18.57 -6.60
C THR A 7 7.80 -19.95 -6.68
N VAL A 8 8.47 -20.92 -7.28
CA VAL A 8 7.95 -22.29 -7.36
C VAL A 8 7.68 -22.85 -5.96
N ARG A 9 8.67 -22.72 -5.06
CA ARG A 9 8.53 -23.15 -3.65
C ARG A 9 7.39 -22.43 -2.93
N PHE A 10 7.26 -21.12 -3.12
CA PHE A 10 6.17 -20.35 -2.53
C PHE A 10 4.81 -20.82 -3.03
N LEU A 11 4.65 -21.06 -4.32
CA LEU A 11 3.39 -21.54 -4.89
C LEU A 11 3.03 -22.95 -4.38
N ASP A 12 4.01 -23.83 -4.18
CA ASP A 12 3.80 -25.15 -3.58
C ASP A 12 3.29 -25.02 -2.13
N VAL A 13 3.89 -24.12 -1.33
CA VAL A 13 3.46 -23.85 0.05
C VAL A 13 2.06 -23.23 0.07
N LEU A 14 1.79 -22.26 -0.81
CA LEU A 14 0.49 -21.60 -0.90
C LEU A 14 -0.61 -22.59 -1.30
N ALA A 15 -0.35 -23.49 -2.25
CA ALA A 15 -1.28 -24.53 -2.65
C ALA A 15 -1.60 -25.48 -1.49
N ALA A 16 -0.59 -25.86 -0.68
CA ALA A 16 -0.79 -26.67 0.51
C ALA A 16 -1.60 -25.93 1.60
N TRP A 17 -1.40 -24.62 1.76
CA TRP A 17 -2.15 -23.79 2.71
C TRP A 17 -3.61 -23.56 2.27
N ALA A 18 -3.83 -23.35 0.98
CA ALA A 18 -5.16 -23.12 0.41
C ALA A 18 -6.01 -24.41 0.37
N ALA A 19 -5.41 -25.58 0.55
CA ALA A 19 -6.11 -26.86 0.54
C ALA A 19 -7.10 -26.95 1.71
N LEU A 20 -8.40 -26.97 1.38
CA LEU A 20 -9.48 -27.22 2.32
C LEU A 20 -9.89 -28.68 2.34
N PRO A 21 -10.37 -29.21 3.48
CA PRO A 21 -11.04 -30.50 3.51
C PRO A 21 -12.19 -30.52 2.50
N GLN A 22 -12.22 -31.53 1.63
CA GLN A 22 -13.30 -31.79 0.65
C GLN A 22 -13.50 -30.76 -0.47
N GLY A 23 -12.55 -29.84 -0.71
CA GLY A 23 -12.57 -28.97 -1.90
C GLY A 23 -13.65 -27.88 -1.92
N ALA A 24 -14.28 -27.58 -0.77
CA ALA A 24 -15.14 -26.39 -0.63
C ALA A 24 -14.29 -25.11 -0.74
N GLU A 25 -14.87 -24.01 -1.24
CA GLU A 25 -14.23 -22.69 -1.15
C GLU A 25 -14.40 -22.12 0.27
N PRO A 26 -13.37 -21.48 0.87
CA PRO A 26 -13.50 -20.87 2.18
C PRO A 26 -14.43 -19.66 2.11
N THR A 27 -15.16 -19.42 3.18
CA THR A 27 -15.86 -18.15 3.39
C THR A 27 -14.86 -17.00 3.53
N ILE A 28 -15.34 -15.76 3.37
CA ILE A 28 -14.53 -14.55 3.60
C ILE A 28 -14.02 -14.51 5.04
N GLU A 29 -14.86 -14.87 6.01
CA GLU A 29 -14.49 -14.89 7.43
C GLU A 29 -13.38 -15.91 7.73
N GLU A 30 -13.50 -17.14 7.21
CA GLU A 30 -12.45 -18.15 7.34
C GLU A 30 -11.14 -17.71 6.67
N THR A 31 -11.23 -17.07 5.52
CA THR A 31 -10.05 -16.55 4.81
C THR A 31 -9.38 -15.43 5.62
N ARG A 32 -10.15 -14.50 6.19
CA ARG A 32 -9.65 -13.43 7.09
C ARG A 32 -8.96 -14.03 8.32
N ALA A 33 -9.57 -15.02 8.95
CA ALA A 33 -9.02 -15.68 10.15
C ALA A 33 -7.68 -16.39 9.88
N ARG A 34 -7.49 -16.95 8.68
CA ARG A 34 -6.26 -17.67 8.31
C ARG A 34 -5.14 -16.77 7.78
N LEU A 35 -5.48 -15.63 7.18
CA LEU A 35 -4.47 -14.76 6.55
C LEU A 35 -3.43 -14.23 7.57
N GLY A 36 -3.87 -13.94 8.81
CA GLY A 36 -2.99 -13.47 9.88
C GLY A 36 -2.00 -14.51 10.43
N SER A 37 -2.19 -15.80 10.10
CA SER A 37 -1.35 -16.92 10.57
C SER A 37 -0.60 -17.63 9.44
N ALA A 38 -0.77 -17.19 8.19
CA ALA A 38 -0.37 -17.95 7.01
C ALA A 38 1.15 -18.02 6.79
N PHE A 39 1.90 -16.96 7.15
CA PHE A 39 3.34 -16.91 6.89
C PHE A 39 4.11 -16.47 8.14
N PRO A 40 5.18 -17.21 8.53
CA PRO A 40 6.09 -16.76 9.57
C PRO A 40 6.74 -15.45 9.13
N ALA A 41 6.54 -14.39 9.91
CA ALA A 41 7.15 -13.09 9.67
C ALA A 41 7.95 -12.68 10.90
N VAL A 42 9.21 -12.27 10.69
CA VAL A 42 10.04 -11.80 11.79
C VAL A 42 9.60 -10.40 12.17
N ARG A 43 8.94 -10.27 13.33
CA ARG A 43 8.52 -8.98 13.87
C ARG A 43 9.66 -8.33 14.62
N ARG A 44 10.16 -7.22 14.08
CA ARG A 44 11.16 -6.41 14.77
C ARG A 44 10.56 -5.74 16.00
N GLU A 45 11.24 -5.84 17.13
CA GLU A 45 10.88 -5.06 18.32
C GLU A 45 11.11 -3.57 18.08
N LEU A 46 10.15 -2.76 18.52
CA LEU A 46 10.18 -1.31 18.42
C LEU A 46 9.91 -0.69 19.78
N PRO A 47 10.48 0.50 20.08
CA PRO A 47 10.24 1.19 21.35
C PRO A 47 8.76 1.50 21.63
N GLU A 48 7.96 1.75 20.59
CA GLU A 48 6.52 1.98 20.75
C GLU A 48 5.76 1.34 19.59
N VAL A 49 4.82 0.46 19.97
CA VAL A 49 3.75 -0.04 19.11
C VAL A 49 2.46 0.09 19.90
N ARG A 50 1.49 0.85 19.38
CA ARG A 50 0.20 1.02 20.06
C ARG A 50 -0.96 1.18 19.09
N ASP A 51 -2.11 0.69 19.52
CA ASP A 51 -3.36 0.86 18.80
C ASP A 51 -4.07 2.13 19.26
N VAL A 52 -4.58 2.89 18.30
CA VAL A 52 -5.34 4.12 18.49
C VAL A 52 -6.50 4.16 17.50
N ALA A 53 -7.40 5.13 17.66
CA ALA A 53 -8.47 5.35 16.71
C ALA A 53 -8.46 6.79 16.17
N VAL A 54 -8.84 6.93 14.90
CA VAL A 54 -9.07 8.21 14.23
C VAL A 54 -10.56 8.35 13.96
N PRO A 55 -11.20 9.49 14.27
CA PRO A 55 -12.58 9.72 13.85
C PRO A 55 -12.71 9.62 12.33
N GLY A 56 -13.53 8.68 11.85
CA GLY A 56 -13.89 8.52 10.44
C GLY A 56 -15.39 8.70 10.22
N PRO A 57 -15.83 8.84 8.96
CA PRO A 57 -17.23 9.11 8.64
C PRO A 57 -18.17 7.93 8.96
N GLY A 58 -17.66 6.70 8.99
CA GLY A 58 -18.41 5.51 9.40
C GLY A 58 -18.18 5.06 10.84
N GLY A 59 -17.53 5.90 11.67
CA GLY A 59 -17.10 5.55 13.02
C GLY A 59 -15.58 5.62 13.19
N PRO A 60 -15.06 5.26 14.38
CA PRO A 60 -13.62 5.28 14.64
C PRO A 60 -12.86 4.29 13.75
N VAL A 61 -11.84 4.78 13.04
CA VAL A 61 -10.92 3.98 12.21
C VAL A 61 -9.76 3.48 13.08
N PRO A 62 -9.60 2.15 13.27
CA PRO A 62 -8.46 1.59 13.96
C PRO A 62 -7.14 1.90 13.24
N VAL A 63 -6.12 2.28 14.00
CA VAL A 63 -4.77 2.55 13.49
C VAL A 63 -3.76 1.95 14.46
N ARG A 64 -2.80 1.17 13.94
CA ARG A 64 -1.62 0.76 14.69
C ARG A 64 -0.46 1.70 14.38
N LEU A 65 0.02 2.39 15.40
CA LEU A 65 1.16 3.30 15.34
C LEU A 65 2.44 2.54 15.71
N TYR A 66 3.42 2.60 14.83
CA TYR A 66 4.76 2.07 15.04
C TYR A 66 5.75 3.23 15.09
N ARG A 67 6.60 3.26 16.11
CA ARG A 67 7.63 4.29 16.25
C ARG A 67 8.99 3.68 16.57
N PRO A 68 10.03 4.03 15.80
CA PRO A 68 11.37 3.51 15.99
C PRO A 68 12.16 4.23 17.09
N ALA A 69 11.70 5.42 17.51
CA ALA A 69 12.26 6.21 18.60
C ALA A 69 11.19 7.19 19.14
N PRO A 70 11.34 7.69 20.38
CA PRO A 70 10.53 8.80 20.88
C PRO A 70 10.65 10.03 19.95
N PRO A 71 9.56 10.78 19.72
CA PRO A 71 9.62 11.98 18.90
C PRO A 71 10.49 13.03 19.61
N GLY A 72 11.57 13.47 18.96
CA GLY A 72 12.36 14.62 19.39
C GLY A 72 11.61 15.95 19.16
N GLU A 73 12.24 17.06 19.54
CA GLU A 73 11.71 18.40 19.24
C GLU A 73 11.50 18.56 17.72
N GLY A 74 10.25 18.77 17.29
CA GLY A 74 9.87 18.90 15.88
C GLY A 74 9.27 17.65 15.22
N GLY A 75 9.20 16.52 15.93
CA GLY A 75 8.55 15.29 15.45
C GLY A 75 9.32 14.51 14.38
N VAL A 76 8.83 13.31 14.05
CA VAL A 76 9.43 12.44 13.01
C VAL A 76 8.58 12.44 11.73
N PRO A 77 9.15 12.15 10.54
CA PRO A 77 8.32 11.96 9.35
C PRO A 77 7.35 10.79 9.53
N ALA A 78 6.26 10.78 8.77
CA ALA A 78 5.22 9.77 8.87
C ALA A 78 4.95 9.06 7.55
N ILE A 79 4.72 7.76 7.63
CA ILE A 79 4.19 6.94 6.55
C ILE A 79 2.83 6.44 7.00
N VAL A 80 1.77 6.77 6.26
CA VAL A 80 0.46 6.12 6.42
C VAL A 80 0.44 4.91 5.50
N TYR A 81 0.32 3.72 6.09
CA TYR A 81 0.37 2.45 5.38
C TYR A 81 -1.03 1.84 5.25
N LEU A 82 -1.37 1.40 4.04
CA LEU A 82 -2.66 0.82 3.67
C LEU A 82 -2.39 -0.61 3.19
N HIS A 83 -2.91 -1.60 3.91
CA HIS A 83 -2.65 -3.01 3.61
C HIS A 83 -3.34 -3.50 2.34
N GLY A 84 -2.84 -4.59 1.73
CA GLY A 84 -3.51 -5.28 0.64
C GLY A 84 -4.68 -6.17 1.08
N GLY A 85 -5.15 -7.04 0.18
CA GLY A 85 -6.25 -7.98 0.46
C GLY A 85 -7.54 -7.74 -0.32
N GLY A 86 -7.46 -7.06 -1.47
CA GLY A 86 -8.62 -6.87 -2.36
C GLY A 86 -9.78 -6.12 -1.71
N TRP A 87 -9.51 -5.20 -0.77
CA TRP A 87 -10.51 -4.47 0.04
C TRP A 87 -11.47 -5.35 0.86
N VAL A 88 -11.28 -6.67 0.84
CA VAL A 88 -12.15 -7.68 1.45
C VAL A 88 -11.42 -8.40 2.59
N LEU A 89 -10.10 -8.57 2.46
CA LEU A 89 -9.23 -9.26 3.39
C LEU A 89 -8.17 -8.32 3.97
N GLY A 90 -7.35 -8.84 4.89
CA GLY A 90 -6.26 -8.12 5.52
C GLY A 90 -6.67 -7.47 6.84
N GLY A 91 -5.79 -6.63 7.35
CA GLY A 91 -5.98 -5.91 8.61
C GLY A 91 -4.65 -5.47 9.21
N LEU A 92 -4.70 -4.94 10.44
CA LEU A 92 -3.51 -4.41 11.12
C LEU A 92 -2.39 -5.45 11.26
N ASP A 93 -2.75 -6.71 11.53
CA ASP A 93 -1.77 -7.78 11.74
C ASP A 93 -1.16 -8.32 10.43
N SER A 94 -1.84 -8.15 9.30
CA SER A 94 -1.43 -8.72 8.00
C SER A 94 -0.13 -8.12 7.45
N VAL A 95 0.20 -6.90 7.86
CA VAL A 95 1.41 -6.16 7.44
C VAL A 95 2.20 -5.63 8.63
N ASP A 96 1.99 -6.20 9.84
CA ASP A 96 2.63 -5.75 11.09
C ASP A 96 4.17 -5.84 11.00
N ALA A 97 4.70 -6.96 10.51
CA ALA A 97 6.14 -7.15 10.33
C ALA A 97 6.73 -6.13 9.34
N LEU A 98 6.08 -5.91 8.21
CA LEU A 98 6.51 -4.90 7.24
C LEU A 98 6.46 -3.49 7.82
N CYS A 99 5.39 -3.12 8.52
CA CYS A 99 5.26 -1.79 9.11
C CYS A 99 6.35 -1.54 10.17
N ARG A 100 6.69 -2.56 10.96
CA ARG A 100 7.81 -2.51 11.91
C ARG A 100 9.14 -2.28 11.19
N GLU A 101 9.37 -3.00 10.10
CA GLU A 101 10.60 -2.91 9.33
C GLU A 101 10.74 -1.56 8.63
N LEU A 102 9.67 -1.05 8.03
CA LEU A 102 9.61 0.29 7.46
C LEU A 102 9.89 1.35 8.52
N ALA A 103 9.25 1.29 9.69
CA ALA A 103 9.48 2.21 10.79
C ALA A 103 10.96 2.21 11.21
N ALA A 104 11.52 1.03 11.51
CA ALA A 104 12.90 0.87 11.95
C ALA A 104 13.91 1.41 10.94
N ARG A 105 13.73 1.10 9.65
CA ARG A 105 14.74 1.42 8.62
C ARG A 105 14.62 2.82 8.04
N THR A 106 13.42 3.39 8.04
CA THR A 106 13.21 4.77 7.58
C THR A 106 13.39 5.79 8.70
N GLY A 107 13.26 5.39 9.97
CA GLY A 107 13.22 6.32 11.10
C GLY A 107 11.91 7.11 11.17
N CYS A 108 10.87 6.69 10.44
CA CYS A 108 9.57 7.34 10.39
C CYS A 108 8.60 6.70 11.39
N ALA A 109 7.61 7.46 11.85
CA ALA A 109 6.39 6.87 12.39
C ALA A 109 5.64 6.18 11.25
N VAL A 110 5.15 4.96 11.48
CA VAL A 110 4.27 4.26 10.53
C VAL A 110 2.89 4.15 11.16
N LEU A 111 1.85 4.55 10.42
CA LEU A 111 0.45 4.44 10.83
C LEU A 111 -0.22 3.41 9.90
N ASN A 112 -0.36 2.18 10.36
CA ASN A 112 -1.09 1.14 9.62
C ASN A 112 -2.59 1.30 9.87
N VAL A 113 -3.38 1.37 8.81
CA VAL A 113 -4.80 1.69 8.87
C VAL A 113 -5.65 0.43 8.75
N GLY A 114 -6.47 0.14 9.76
CA GLY A 114 -7.48 -0.91 9.72
C GLY A 114 -8.78 -0.39 9.12
N TYR A 115 -8.75 -0.02 7.84
CA TYR A 115 -9.92 0.55 7.15
C TYR A 115 -11.06 -0.46 7.01
N ARG A 116 -12.31 0.02 6.88
CA ARG A 116 -13.48 -0.83 6.70
C ARG A 116 -13.41 -1.65 5.41
N LEU A 117 -13.80 -2.93 5.50
CA LEU A 117 -13.71 -3.90 4.41
C LEU A 117 -15.07 -4.21 3.78
N ALA A 118 -15.05 -4.57 2.50
CA ALA A 118 -16.19 -5.14 1.80
C ALA A 118 -16.34 -6.63 2.14
N PRO A 119 -17.54 -7.22 2.00
CA PRO A 119 -18.78 -6.60 1.51
C PRO A 119 -19.56 -5.81 2.55
N GLU A 120 -19.17 -5.85 3.83
CA GLU A 120 -19.90 -5.17 4.91
C GLU A 120 -19.91 -3.64 4.72
N HIS A 121 -18.82 -3.13 4.16
CA HIS A 121 -18.64 -1.71 3.86
C HIS A 121 -18.03 -1.57 2.46
N PRO A 122 -18.87 -1.59 1.41
CA PRO A 122 -18.39 -1.43 0.03
C PRO A 122 -17.84 -0.02 -0.21
N PHE A 123 -17.34 0.21 -1.42
CA PHE A 123 -16.89 1.51 -1.89
C PHE A 123 -17.95 2.60 -1.63
N PRO A 124 -17.57 3.79 -1.13
CA PRO A 124 -16.21 4.30 -0.92
C PRO A 124 -15.65 4.15 0.51
N ALA A 125 -16.18 3.25 1.36
CA ALA A 125 -15.84 3.22 2.79
C ALA A 125 -14.34 3.15 3.11
N ALA A 126 -13.59 2.28 2.42
CA ALA A 126 -12.14 2.17 2.60
C ALA A 126 -11.37 3.45 2.17
N VAL A 127 -11.83 4.13 1.10
CA VAL A 127 -11.23 5.40 0.64
C VAL A 127 -11.46 6.49 1.68
N ASP A 128 -12.66 6.56 2.23
CA ASP A 128 -13.03 7.55 3.24
C ASP A 128 -12.22 7.37 4.54
N ASP A 129 -12.02 6.13 4.98
CA ASP A 129 -11.25 5.82 6.18
C ASP A 129 -9.76 6.11 5.97
N ALA A 130 -9.20 5.72 4.82
CA ALA A 130 -7.81 6.02 4.46
C ALA A 130 -7.57 7.53 4.40
N TRP A 131 -8.48 8.29 3.80
CA TRP A 131 -8.42 9.75 3.77
C TRP A 131 -8.53 10.36 5.17
N ALA A 132 -9.42 9.86 6.03
CA ALA A 132 -9.58 10.38 7.40
C ALA A 132 -8.27 10.30 8.20
N VAL A 133 -7.53 9.18 8.09
CA VAL A 133 -6.23 9.02 8.74
C VAL A 133 -5.18 9.96 8.14
N VAL A 134 -5.02 9.99 6.81
CA VAL A 134 -4.06 10.89 6.16
C VAL A 134 -4.34 12.36 6.49
N ALA A 135 -5.61 12.77 6.48
CA ALA A 135 -6.01 14.12 6.83
C ALA A 135 -5.70 14.45 8.30
N SER A 136 -5.97 13.55 9.25
CA SER A 136 -5.64 13.78 10.66
C SER A 136 -4.13 13.90 10.89
N VAL A 137 -3.33 13.05 10.24
CA VAL A 137 -1.85 13.14 10.36
C VAL A 137 -1.32 14.44 9.77
N ALA A 138 -1.83 14.85 8.60
CA ALA A 138 -1.36 16.05 7.92
C ALA A 138 -1.81 17.35 8.60
N ARG A 139 -3.03 17.38 9.17
CA ARG A 139 -3.63 18.59 9.75
C ARG A 139 -3.34 18.76 11.24
N GLU A 140 -3.11 17.66 11.97
CA GLU A 140 -2.85 17.67 13.41
C GLU A 140 -1.51 16.97 13.75
N PRO A 141 -0.38 17.33 13.12
CA PRO A 141 0.88 16.59 13.24
C PRO A 141 1.37 16.44 14.69
N GLY A 142 1.08 17.42 15.56
CA GLY A 142 1.41 17.38 16.98
C GLY A 142 0.76 16.22 17.75
N ARG A 143 -0.51 15.89 17.45
CA ARG A 143 -1.21 14.72 18.03
C ARG A 143 -0.45 13.42 17.76
N TRP A 144 0.23 13.38 16.62
CA TRP A 144 0.94 12.22 16.11
C TRP A 144 2.43 12.28 16.35
N GLY A 145 2.97 13.31 17.01
CA GLY A 145 4.42 13.52 17.12
C GLY A 145 5.13 13.52 15.76
N VAL A 146 4.40 13.95 14.72
CA VAL A 146 4.85 13.93 13.33
C VAL A 146 5.39 15.29 12.95
N ARG A 147 6.42 15.32 12.12
CA ARG A 147 6.96 16.55 11.55
C ARG A 147 5.96 17.17 10.57
N PRO A 148 5.52 18.43 10.76
CA PRO A 148 4.55 19.08 9.89
C PRO A 148 4.92 19.00 8.41
N GLY A 149 3.92 18.66 7.60
CA GLY A 149 4.05 18.41 6.17
C GLY A 149 4.70 17.07 5.80
N ALA A 150 5.55 16.46 6.63
CA ALA A 150 6.38 15.32 6.25
C ALA A 150 5.63 13.99 6.30
N VAL A 151 4.60 13.86 5.46
CA VAL A 151 3.72 12.69 5.37
C VAL A 151 3.85 12.05 3.99
N ALA A 152 4.12 10.75 3.96
CA ALA A 152 4.00 9.89 2.78
C ALA A 152 2.83 8.93 2.95
N VAL A 153 2.26 8.47 1.85
CA VAL A 153 1.30 7.36 1.84
C VAL A 153 1.95 6.15 1.17
N ALA A 154 1.65 4.96 1.66
CA ALA A 154 2.18 3.71 1.14
C ALA A 154 1.11 2.64 1.18
N GLY A 155 1.20 1.67 0.28
CA GLY A 155 0.37 0.49 0.37
C GLY A 155 0.70 -0.54 -0.70
N ASP A 156 0.18 -1.74 -0.48
CA ASP A 156 0.37 -2.90 -1.35
C ASP A 156 -0.95 -3.39 -1.95
N SER A 157 -0.95 -3.82 -3.21
CA SER A 157 -2.14 -4.36 -3.88
C SER A 157 -3.35 -3.41 -3.83
N ALA A 158 -4.48 -3.82 -3.25
CA ALA A 158 -5.62 -2.96 -2.94
C ALA A 158 -5.29 -1.76 -2.02
N GLY A 159 -4.33 -1.91 -1.11
CA GLY A 159 -3.79 -0.80 -0.33
C GLY A 159 -2.95 0.16 -1.17
N GLY A 160 -2.25 -0.36 -2.19
CA GLY A 160 -1.57 0.44 -3.21
C GLY A 160 -2.55 1.26 -4.05
N ASN A 161 -3.73 0.70 -4.35
CA ASN A 161 -4.83 1.46 -4.94
C ASN A 161 -5.29 2.61 -4.04
N LEU A 162 -5.59 2.32 -2.77
CA LEU A 162 -6.00 3.34 -1.80
C LEU A 162 -4.92 4.42 -1.63
N ALA A 163 -3.63 4.05 -1.66
CA ALA A 163 -2.53 4.99 -1.57
C ALA A 163 -2.48 5.94 -2.78
N ALA A 164 -2.66 5.41 -4.00
CA ALA A 164 -2.74 6.22 -5.21
C ALA A 164 -3.96 7.17 -5.18
N VAL A 165 -5.13 6.65 -4.80
CA VAL A 165 -6.38 7.44 -4.68
C VAL A 165 -6.23 8.54 -3.64
N VAL A 166 -5.71 8.22 -2.46
CA VAL A 166 -5.50 9.21 -1.39
C VAL A 166 -4.44 10.24 -1.76
N ALA A 167 -3.42 9.90 -2.55
CA ALA A 167 -2.47 10.87 -3.05
C ALA A 167 -3.13 11.91 -3.98
N LEU A 168 -4.04 11.48 -4.85
CA LEU A 168 -4.83 12.38 -5.69
C LEU A 168 -5.81 13.23 -4.86
N LEU A 169 -6.53 12.61 -3.92
CA LEU A 169 -7.42 13.33 -3.01
C LEU A 169 -6.68 14.36 -2.15
N ALA A 170 -5.46 14.05 -1.72
CA ALA A 170 -4.62 14.97 -0.96
C ALA A 170 -4.27 16.20 -1.80
N ARG A 171 -3.80 16.00 -3.04
CA ARG A 171 -3.56 17.09 -4.00
C ARG A 171 -4.81 17.96 -4.17
N ASP A 172 -5.95 17.35 -4.47
CA ASP A 172 -7.21 18.06 -4.77
C ASP A 172 -7.71 18.87 -3.57
N ARG A 173 -7.34 18.46 -2.35
CA ARG A 173 -7.71 19.12 -1.09
C ARG A 173 -6.60 19.98 -0.49
N GLY A 174 -5.54 20.27 -1.26
CA GLY A 174 -4.43 21.13 -0.83
C GLY A 174 -3.51 20.53 0.24
N VAL A 175 -3.57 19.23 0.47
CA VAL A 175 -2.66 18.49 1.36
C VAL A 175 -1.49 17.96 0.54
N ARG A 176 -0.29 18.48 0.80
CA ARG A 176 0.93 18.01 0.11
C ARG A 176 1.52 16.80 0.81
N LEU A 177 1.42 15.63 0.18
CA LEU A 177 2.22 14.46 0.55
C LEU A 177 3.60 14.53 -0.09
N VAL A 178 4.63 14.03 0.60
CA VAL A 178 6.00 14.03 0.07
C VAL A 178 6.28 12.87 -0.89
N HIS A 179 5.51 11.79 -0.76
CA HIS A 179 5.73 10.57 -1.53
C HIS A 179 4.50 9.66 -1.51
N GLN A 180 4.32 8.89 -2.58
CA GLN A 180 3.43 7.72 -2.63
C GLN A 180 4.24 6.46 -2.99
N LEU A 181 4.26 5.47 -2.11
CA LEU A 181 4.87 4.16 -2.36
C LEU A 181 3.76 3.18 -2.76
N LEU A 182 3.76 2.75 -4.02
CA LEU A 182 2.75 1.90 -4.60
C LEU A 182 3.35 0.52 -4.92
N VAL A 183 3.03 -0.48 -4.11
CA VAL A 183 3.55 -1.83 -4.28
C VAL A 183 2.50 -2.67 -5.00
N TYR A 184 2.80 -3.10 -6.24
CA TYR A 184 1.93 -3.83 -7.18
C TYR A 184 0.45 -3.36 -7.13
N PRO A 185 0.18 -2.05 -7.24
CA PRO A 185 -1.13 -1.49 -6.97
C PRO A 185 -2.18 -1.99 -7.97
N VAL A 186 -3.42 -2.18 -7.51
CA VAL A 186 -4.56 -2.14 -8.43
C VAL A 186 -4.75 -0.69 -8.89
N THR A 187 -4.89 -0.45 -10.18
CA THR A 187 -5.06 0.92 -10.71
C THR A 187 -6.20 1.06 -11.71
N ASP A 188 -6.75 -0.04 -12.20
CA ASP A 188 -7.95 -0.06 -13.04
C ASP A 188 -8.90 -1.19 -12.64
N MET A 189 -10.16 -1.09 -13.08
CA MET A 189 -11.22 -2.09 -12.84
C MET A 189 -11.59 -2.86 -14.11
N ALA A 190 -10.86 -2.65 -15.22
CA ALA A 190 -11.18 -3.21 -16.53
C ALA A 190 -10.81 -4.70 -16.68
N MET A 191 -9.78 -5.17 -15.98
CA MET A 191 -9.33 -6.57 -15.98
C MET A 191 -8.97 -7.12 -17.37
N ASP A 192 -8.54 -6.26 -18.30
CA ASP A 192 -8.43 -6.56 -19.73
C ASP A 192 -6.99 -6.45 -20.28
N THR A 193 -5.98 -6.31 -19.41
CA THR A 193 -4.58 -6.21 -19.83
C THR A 193 -4.00 -7.56 -20.28
N ALA A 194 -2.80 -7.52 -20.88
CA ALA A 194 -2.11 -8.74 -21.26
C ALA A 194 -1.64 -9.54 -20.03
N SER A 195 -1.22 -8.86 -18.95
CA SER A 195 -0.86 -9.50 -17.68
C SER A 195 -2.05 -10.21 -17.03
N TRP A 196 -3.26 -9.60 -17.04
CA TRP A 196 -4.49 -10.23 -16.57
C TRP A 196 -4.77 -11.56 -17.26
N ARG A 197 -4.60 -11.62 -18.59
CA ARG A 197 -4.78 -12.87 -19.36
C ARG A 197 -3.65 -13.87 -19.12
N ARG A 198 -2.41 -13.41 -19.07
CA ARG A 198 -1.22 -14.27 -19.05
C ARG A 198 -1.02 -14.96 -17.70
N TYR A 199 -1.29 -14.27 -16.60
CA TYR A 199 -1.07 -14.78 -15.24
C TYR A 199 -2.38 -15.09 -14.51
N ALA A 200 -3.46 -15.36 -15.27
CA ALA A 200 -4.82 -15.47 -14.76
C ALA A 200 -5.01 -16.55 -13.66
N THR A 201 -4.21 -17.61 -13.67
CA THR A 201 -4.33 -18.74 -12.76
C THR A 201 -2.98 -19.36 -12.45
N GLY A 202 -2.75 -19.73 -11.19
CA GLY A 202 -1.58 -20.52 -10.78
C GLY A 202 -0.34 -19.71 -10.44
N TYR A 203 -0.49 -18.39 -10.29
CA TYR A 203 0.60 -17.46 -9.92
C TYR A 203 0.37 -16.81 -8.55
N GLY A 204 -0.45 -17.44 -7.70
CA GLY A 204 -0.72 -17.03 -6.32
C GLY A 204 -1.88 -16.05 -6.17
N LEU A 205 -1.96 -15.04 -7.04
CA LEU A 205 -3.15 -14.19 -7.18
C LEU A 205 -3.89 -14.55 -8.47
N ASP A 206 -5.03 -15.23 -8.32
CA ASP A 206 -5.85 -15.63 -9.46
C ASP A 206 -6.83 -14.52 -9.88
N ALA A 207 -6.98 -14.34 -11.20
CA ALA A 207 -7.85 -13.32 -11.79
C ALA A 207 -9.32 -13.45 -11.34
N ALA A 208 -9.83 -14.69 -11.25
CA ALA A 208 -11.21 -14.93 -10.83
C ALA A 208 -11.45 -14.51 -9.36
N ALA A 209 -10.47 -14.76 -8.48
CA ALA A 209 -10.56 -14.37 -7.07
C ALA A 209 -10.57 -12.84 -6.92
N LEU A 210 -9.66 -12.14 -7.62
CA LEU A 210 -9.63 -10.68 -7.56
C LEU A 210 -10.86 -10.05 -8.24
N ALA A 211 -11.34 -10.59 -9.36
CA ALA A 211 -12.56 -10.11 -10.02
C ALA A 211 -13.78 -10.17 -9.08
N ARG A 212 -13.89 -11.24 -8.30
CA ARG A 212 -14.91 -11.37 -7.25
C ARG A 212 -14.76 -10.30 -6.17
N PHE A 213 -13.55 -10.08 -5.65
CA PHE A 213 -13.30 -9.02 -4.65
C PHE A 213 -13.58 -7.62 -5.18
N MET A 214 -13.19 -7.33 -6.43
CA MET A 214 -13.53 -6.08 -7.11
C MET A 214 -15.04 -5.89 -7.23
N ALA A 215 -15.80 -6.94 -7.52
CA ALA A 215 -17.25 -6.86 -7.60
C ALA A 215 -17.89 -6.58 -6.22
N LEU A 216 -17.45 -7.28 -5.17
CA LEU A 216 -17.92 -7.06 -3.80
C LEU A 216 -17.59 -5.65 -3.30
N TYR A 217 -16.39 -5.15 -3.61
CA TYR A 217 -15.97 -3.81 -3.21
C TYR A 217 -16.69 -2.72 -3.98
N ARG A 218 -16.82 -2.85 -5.31
CA ARG A 218 -17.45 -1.84 -6.16
C ARG A 218 -18.94 -1.68 -5.89
N ASP A 219 -19.66 -2.77 -5.62
CA ASP A 219 -21.10 -2.79 -5.31
C ASP A 219 -21.95 -1.88 -6.24
N GLY A 220 -21.76 -2.04 -7.56
CA GLY A 220 -22.51 -1.28 -8.57
C GLY A 220 -22.02 0.15 -8.85
N ALA A 221 -21.01 0.65 -8.14
CA ALA A 221 -20.36 1.92 -8.48
C ALA A 221 -19.74 1.91 -9.88
N ASP A 222 -19.64 3.09 -10.50
CA ASP A 222 -19.02 3.26 -11.81
C ASP A 222 -17.57 2.76 -11.80
N PRO A 223 -17.20 1.72 -12.59
CA PRO A 223 -15.83 1.21 -12.61
C PRO A 223 -14.80 2.23 -13.12
N SER A 224 -15.25 3.34 -13.73
CA SER A 224 -14.39 4.43 -14.17
C SER A 224 -14.17 5.53 -13.13
N ASP A 225 -14.84 5.46 -11.96
CA ASP A 225 -14.62 6.42 -10.88
C ASP A 225 -13.13 6.44 -10.49
N PRO A 226 -12.44 7.60 -10.53
CA PRO A 226 -11.01 7.68 -10.22
C PRO A 226 -10.64 7.21 -8.81
N ARG A 227 -11.61 7.09 -7.90
CA ARG A 227 -11.42 6.56 -6.54
C ARG A 227 -11.47 5.02 -6.48
N LEU A 228 -11.84 4.37 -7.58
CA LEU A 228 -11.71 2.94 -7.85
C LEU A 228 -10.55 2.69 -8.81
N ALA A 229 -10.55 3.40 -9.93
CA ALA A 229 -9.59 3.28 -11.02
C ALA A 229 -8.74 4.55 -11.15
N PRO A 230 -7.72 4.78 -10.31
CA PRO A 230 -6.87 5.97 -10.40
C PRO A 230 -6.15 6.08 -11.76
N LEU A 231 -5.97 4.97 -12.50
CA LEU A 231 -5.50 4.98 -13.89
C LEU A 231 -6.44 5.73 -14.84
N ARG A 232 -7.70 5.98 -14.46
CA ARG A 232 -8.69 6.71 -15.24
C ARG A 232 -8.89 8.15 -14.78
N ALA A 233 -8.13 8.63 -13.80
CA ALA A 233 -8.20 10.02 -13.37
C ALA A 233 -7.92 10.96 -14.57
N PRO A 234 -8.72 12.02 -14.77
CA PRO A 234 -8.57 12.92 -15.91
C PRO A 234 -7.25 13.71 -15.84
N ASP A 235 -6.77 14.01 -14.64
CA ASP A 235 -5.53 14.73 -14.39
C ASP A 235 -4.73 14.12 -13.24
N LEU A 236 -3.44 13.90 -13.48
CA LEU A 236 -2.46 13.38 -12.52
C LEU A 236 -1.37 14.41 -12.17
N ALA A 237 -1.37 15.58 -12.80
CA ALA A 237 -0.39 16.62 -12.53
C ALA A 237 -0.46 17.05 -11.07
N GLY A 238 0.69 17.36 -10.47
CA GLY A 238 0.78 17.79 -9.07
C GLY A 238 0.52 16.69 -8.02
N ALA A 239 0.31 15.44 -8.42
CA ALA A 239 0.29 14.32 -7.48
C ALA A 239 1.66 14.16 -6.79
N ALA A 240 1.68 13.46 -5.64
CA ALA A 240 2.93 13.23 -4.91
C ALA A 240 3.93 12.42 -5.76
N PRO A 241 5.25 12.67 -5.65
CA PRO A 241 6.28 11.82 -6.23
C PRO A 241 6.04 10.35 -5.92
N ALA A 242 6.27 9.46 -6.88
CA ALA A 242 5.89 8.06 -6.76
C ALA A 242 7.09 7.11 -6.84
N THR A 243 7.02 6.05 -6.03
CA THR A 243 7.76 4.81 -6.29
C THR A 243 6.72 3.73 -6.61
N VAL A 244 6.86 3.08 -7.75
CA VAL A 244 6.00 1.97 -8.17
C VAL A 244 6.84 0.70 -8.25
N ILE A 245 6.43 -0.34 -7.53
CA ILE A 245 7.09 -1.65 -7.54
C ILE A 245 6.13 -2.64 -8.20
N THR A 246 6.58 -3.43 -9.16
CA THR A 246 5.75 -4.46 -9.80
C THR A 246 6.43 -5.82 -9.78
N ALA A 247 5.63 -6.88 -9.84
CA ALA A 247 6.10 -8.25 -10.03
C ALA A 247 5.88 -8.65 -11.49
N GLU A 248 6.81 -9.40 -12.09
CA GLU A 248 6.68 -9.83 -13.48
C GLU A 248 5.46 -10.74 -13.69
N CYS A 249 5.25 -11.69 -12.77
CA CYS A 249 4.21 -12.71 -12.85
C CYS A 249 3.00 -12.33 -11.99
N ASP A 250 2.38 -11.20 -12.31
CA ASP A 250 1.24 -10.63 -11.60
C ASP A 250 0.21 -10.09 -12.60
N ILE A 251 -1.07 -10.38 -12.37
CA ILE A 251 -2.19 -9.86 -13.18
C ILE A 251 -2.22 -8.32 -13.17
N LEU A 252 -1.77 -7.67 -12.09
CA LEU A 252 -1.80 -6.22 -11.91
C LEU A 252 -0.62 -5.48 -12.55
N ARG A 253 0.36 -6.21 -13.09
CA ARG A 253 1.60 -5.62 -13.61
C ARG A 253 1.33 -4.51 -14.63
N ASP A 254 0.60 -4.81 -15.69
CA ASP A 254 0.49 -3.89 -16.82
C ASP A 254 -0.26 -2.60 -16.46
N GLU A 255 -1.29 -2.69 -15.62
CA GLU A 255 -2.05 -1.52 -15.16
C GLU A 255 -1.23 -0.65 -14.19
N ALA A 256 -0.51 -1.26 -13.25
CA ALA A 256 0.39 -0.54 -12.34
C ALA A 256 1.50 0.21 -13.11
N GLU A 257 2.10 -0.44 -14.10
CA GLU A 257 3.10 0.18 -14.96
C GLU A 257 2.49 1.27 -15.87
N ALA A 258 1.24 1.10 -16.31
CA ALA A 258 0.52 2.14 -17.05
C ALA A 258 0.26 3.38 -16.19
N TYR A 259 -0.08 3.21 -14.91
CA TYR A 259 -0.28 4.31 -13.99
C TYR A 259 1.03 5.07 -13.74
N ALA A 260 2.13 4.35 -13.55
CA ALA A 260 3.46 4.94 -13.44
C ALA A 260 3.84 5.79 -14.66
N ARG A 261 3.56 5.29 -15.88
CA ARG A 261 3.77 6.05 -17.13
C ARG A 261 2.91 7.30 -17.19
N ARG A 262 1.60 7.21 -16.88
CA ARG A 262 0.71 8.39 -16.89
C ARG A 262 1.13 9.45 -15.86
N LEU A 263 1.61 9.05 -14.68
CA LEU A 263 2.16 9.98 -13.69
C LEU A 263 3.38 10.73 -14.26
N ALA A 264 4.31 10.00 -14.88
CA ALA A 264 5.51 10.59 -15.48
C ALA A 264 5.16 11.53 -16.64
N GLU A 265 4.22 11.15 -17.51
CA GLU A 265 3.69 11.99 -18.60
C GLU A 265 3.04 13.28 -18.08
N ALA A 266 2.42 13.23 -16.91
CA ALA A 266 1.86 14.39 -16.22
C ALA A 266 2.92 15.22 -15.44
N GLY A 267 4.20 14.90 -15.57
CA GLY A 267 5.31 15.62 -14.93
C GLY A 267 5.55 15.26 -13.46
N VAL A 268 4.94 14.20 -12.94
CA VAL A 268 5.21 13.70 -11.58
C VAL A 268 6.54 12.94 -11.59
N PRO A 269 7.46 13.17 -10.62
CA PRO A 269 8.65 12.33 -10.49
C PRO A 269 8.27 10.89 -10.13
N VAL A 270 8.67 9.93 -10.96
CA VAL A 270 8.33 8.51 -10.80
C VAL A 270 9.57 7.65 -10.90
N GLU A 271 9.71 6.72 -9.96
CA GLU A 271 10.63 5.60 -10.06
C GLU A 271 9.85 4.29 -10.14
N LEU A 272 9.91 3.62 -11.29
CA LEU A 272 9.26 2.32 -11.52
C LEU A 272 10.31 1.21 -11.49
N ARG A 273 10.05 0.14 -10.73
CA ARG A 273 10.89 -1.07 -10.75
C ARG A 273 10.05 -2.34 -10.78
N ARG A 274 10.24 -3.12 -11.84
CA ARG A 274 9.74 -4.49 -11.94
C ARG A 274 10.78 -5.47 -11.38
N TYR A 275 10.31 -6.46 -10.64
CA TYR A 275 11.10 -7.60 -10.21
C TYR A 275 10.71 -8.83 -11.04
N ASP A 276 11.70 -9.42 -11.70
CA ASP A 276 11.52 -10.52 -12.63
C ASP A 276 11.41 -11.88 -11.90
N GLY A 277 10.62 -12.80 -12.45
CA GLY A 277 10.43 -14.16 -11.94
C GLY A 277 9.63 -14.31 -10.64
N VAL A 278 9.17 -13.21 -10.03
CA VAL A 278 8.37 -13.19 -8.80
C VAL A 278 6.88 -12.94 -9.04
N VAL A 279 6.07 -13.27 -8.03
CA VAL A 279 4.60 -13.21 -8.05
C VAL A 279 4.05 -12.09 -7.15
N HIS A 280 2.74 -11.87 -7.22
CA HIS A 280 2.03 -10.99 -6.31
C HIS A 280 2.35 -11.31 -4.84
N ALA A 281 2.39 -10.28 -3.98
CA ALA A 281 2.74 -10.34 -2.57
C ALA A 281 4.21 -10.66 -2.20
N PHE A 282 5.13 -10.85 -3.16
CA PHE A 282 6.55 -11.13 -2.86
C PHE A 282 7.22 -10.09 -1.93
N PHE A 283 6.77 -8.84 -1.99
CA PHE A 283 7.25 -7.73 -1.17
C PHE A 283 7.01 -7.93 0.33
N LEU A 284 5.95 -8.67 0.69
CA LEU A 284 5.59 -8.96 2.09
C LEU A 284 6.32 -10.19 2.64
N LEU A 285 7.12 -10.86 1.83
CA LEU A 285 7.71 -12.16 2.13
C LEU A 285 9.24 -12.16 1.93
N PRO A 286 9.98 -11.22 2.54
CA PRO A 286 11.44 -11.13 2.39
C PRO A 286 12.18 -12.36 2.95
N GLU A 287 11.55 -13.15 3.81
CA GLU A 287 12.09 -14.43 4.30
C GLU A 287 12.03 -15.55 3.24
N ILE A 288 11.21 -15.38 2.21
CA ILE A 288 11.02 -16.35 1.13
C ILE A 288 11.67 -15.87 -0.18
N PHE A 289 11.58 -14.57 -0.45
CA PHE A 289 12.03 -13.94 -1.69
C PHE A 289 13.19 -12.97 -1.46
N ASP A 290 14.34 -13.24 -2.09
CA ASP A 290 15.48 -12.31 -2.09
C ASP A 290 15.06 -10.97 -2.73
N ALA A 291 14.31 -11.06 -3.83
CA ALA A 291 13.66 -9.92 -4.48
C ALA A 291 12.73 -9.15 -3.53
N GLY A 292 12.08 -9.81 -2.57
CA GLY A 292 11.26 -9.16 -1.53
C GLY A 292 12.11 -8.28 -0.63
N ALA A 293 13.23 -8.80 -0.13
CA ALA A 293 14.20 -8.02 0.65
C ALA A 293 14.78 -6.85 -0.17
N GLU A 294 15.16 -7.09 -1.43
CA GLU A 294 15.66 -6.05 -2.33
C GLU A 294 14.61 -4.96 -2.63
N ALA A 295 13.33 -5.33 -2.71
CA ALA A 295 12.23 -4.41 -2.94
C ALA A 295 11.95 -3.55 -1.70
N ILE A 296 12.01 -4.13 -0.49
CA ILE A 296 11.95 -3.37 0.77
C ILE A 296 13.13 -2.41 0.85
N ASP A 297 14.33 -2.86 0.51
CA ASP A 297 15.53 -2.02 0.44
C ASP A 297 15.35 -0.82 -0.50
N PHE A 298 14.80 -1.07 -1.68
CA PHE A 298 14.47 -0.02 -2.65
C PHE A 298 13.42 0.96 -2.11
N ALA A 299 12.33 0.46 -1.54
CA ALA A 299 11.28 1.26 -0.92
C ALA A 299 11.83 2.16 0.20
N VAL A 300 12.62 1.60 1.12
CA VAL A 300 13.27 2.34 2.22
C VAL A 300 14.17 3.44 1.68
N ARG A 301 15.01 3.17 0.67
CA ARG A 301 15.88 4.19 0.06
C ARG A 301 15.06 5.34 -0.52
N ARG A 302 13.98 5.03 -1.25
CA ARG A 302 13.12 6.04 -1.88
C ARG A 302 12.37 6.89 -0.84
N LEU A 303 11.81 6.26 0.20
CA LEU A 303 11.14 6.96 1.29
C LEU A 303 12.10 7.90 2.03
N ARG A 304 13.32 7.42 2.37
CA ARG A 304 14.34 8.25 3.03
C ARG A 304 14.76 9.44 2.17
N ALA A 305 14.91 9.25 0.86
CA ALA A 305 15.24 10.33 -0.07
C ALA A 305 14.15 11.41 -0.07
N ALA A 306 12.87 11.02 -0.21
CA ALA A 306 11.74 11.93 -0.23
C ALA A 306 11.63 12.79 1.06
N PHE A 307 11.92 12.21 2.23
CA PHE A 307 11.94 12.96 3.48
C PHE A 307 13.19 13.82 3.69
N GLY A 308 14.29 13.51 2.99
CA GLY A 308 15.57 14.23 3.06
C GLY A 308 15.62 15.49 2.19
N GLU A 309 15.05 15.46 0.99
CA GLU A 309 14.99 16.60 0.06
C GLU A 309 14.28 17.82 0.68
N ARG A 310 13.20 17.58 1.44
CA ARG A 310 12.44 18.62 2.13
C ARG A 310 13.18 19.32 3.27
N THR A 311 14.14 18.64 3.91
CA THR A 311 15.01 19.28 4.92
C THR A 311 15.88 20.35 4.26
N ARG A 312 16.21 20.21 2.97
CA ARG A 312 17.05 21.17 2.21
C ARG A 312 16.24 22.34 1.66
N GLU A 313 15.02 22.11 1.17
CA GLU A 313 14.14 23.18 0.66
C GLU A 313 13.66 24.14 1.77
N GLY A 314 13.33 23.61 2.96
CA GLY A 314 12.97 24.43 4.12
C GLY A 314 14.15 25.25 4.68
N ALA A 315 15.37 24.74 4.58
CA ALA A 315 16.58 25.45 5.01
C ALA A 315 16.98 26.60 4.06
N CYS A 316 16.65 26.53 2.77
CA CYS A 316 16.90 27.62 1.82
C CYS A 316 15.90 28.78 1.96
N HIS A 317 14.65 28.52 2.36
CA HIS A 317 13.65 29.56 2.58
C HIS A 317 13.80 30.29 3.92
N GLY A 318 14.56 29.75 4.88
CA GLY A 318 14.85 30.38 6.18
C GLY A 318 16.05 31.34 6.18
N ARG A 319 16.71 31.61 5.04
CA ARG A 319 17.89 32.50 4.95
C ARG A 319 17.66 33.77 4.13
N ARG A 320 16.47 34.36 4.18
CA ARG A 320 16.23 35.72 3.67
C ARG A 320 15.49 36.56 4.69
N THR A 321 16.25 37.11 5.64
CA THR A 321 16.02 38.41 6.27
C THR A 321 17.20 38.74 7.19
N VAL A 322 18.08 39.63 6.71
CA VAL A 322 18.71 40.69 7.50
C VAL A 322 18.36 41.99 6.78
#